data_AF-A0A954EDR4-F1
#
_entry.id   AF-A0A954EDR4-F1
#
_cell.length_a   1.000
_cell.length_b   1.000
_cell.length_c   1.000
_cell.angle_alpha   90.00
_cell.angle_beta   90.00
_cell.angle_gamma   90.00
#
_symmetry.space_group_name_H-M   'P 1'
#
loop_
_entity.id
_entity.type
_entity.pdbx_description
1 polymer ?
#
loop_
_entity_poly.entity_id
_entity_poly.type
_entity_poly.pdbx_seq_one_letter_code
_entity_poly.pdbx_strand_id
1 'polypeptide(L)'
;MSYELVNADRRNKVSFCRLPAWKRRELIANPVTSALTIAYVFDHPGDRIAFVPDIGPSPFPDLPLVEINDLDDLTDTYIDKLVNDGILSDHGVLDDPDIDPPDYLRDIRLNCLTES
;
A
#
# COMPACT_ATOMS: atom_id res chain seq x y z
N MET A 1 -6.24 13.05 -3.81
CA MET A 1 -5.07 13.00 -2.93
C MET A 1 -4.99 11.63 -2.30
N SER A 2 -4.42 10.72 -3.05
CA SER A 2 -3.98 9.43 -2.58
C SER A 2 -2.56 9.54 -2.00
N TYR A 3 -2.11 8.48 -1.34
CA TYR A 3 -0.74 8.34 -0.88
C TYR A 3 -0.17 7.02 -1.38
N GLU A 4 1.16 6.96 -1.45
CA GLU A 4 1.95 5.75 -1.62
C GLU A 4 2.94 5.66 -0.46
N LEU A 5 3.33 4.44 -0.07
CA LEU A 5 4.42 4.21 0.86
C LEU A 5 5.71 3.99 0.06
N VAL A 6 6.64 4.93 0.14
CA VAL A 6 7.85 4.93 -0.70
C VAL A 6 9.08 4.67 0.16
N ASN A 7 9.97 3.82 -0.32
CA ASN A 7 11.30 3.61 0.24
C ASN A 7 12.36 4.19 -0.69
N ALA A 8 12.97 5.29 -0.26
CA ALA A 8 13.95 6.00 -1.06
C ALA A 8 15.26 5.23 -1.24
N ASP A 9 15.65 4.42 -0.24
CA ASP A 9 16.93 3.70 -0.26
C ASP A 9 16.87 2.47 -1.17
N ARG A 10 15.70 1.82 -1.26
CA ARG A 10 15.47 0.65 -2.13
C ARG A 10 14.89 1.00 -3.50
N ARG A 11 14.48 2.25 -3.69
CA ARG A 11 13.83 2.74 -4.93
C ARG A 11 12.63 1.87 -5.33
N ASN A 12 11.76 1.58 -4.36
CA ASN A 12 10.51 0.87 -4.58
C ASN A 12 9.37 1.48 -3.75
N LYS A 13 8.14 1.03 -3.99
CA LYS A 13 6.95 1.56 -3.32
C LYS A 13 5.89 0.50 -3.06
N VAL A 14 4.91 0.85 -2.23
CA VAL A 14 3.63 0.17 -2.06
C VAL A 14 2.52 1.20 -2.30
N SER A 15 1.71 0.97 -3.32
CA SER A 15 0.62 1.83 -3.76
C SER A 15 -0.72 1.33 -3.21
N PHE A 16 -1.53 2.26 -2.69
CA PHE A 16 -2.84 1.92 -2.11
C PHE A 16 -4.02 2.18 -3.05
N CYS A 17 -3.75 2.54 -4.31
CA CYS A 17 -4.76 3.00 -5.27
C CYS A 17 -5.80 1.94 -5.67
N ARG A 18 -5.50 0.65 -5.49
CA ARG A 18 -6.43 -0.46 -5.74
C ARG A 18 -6.96 -1.11 -4.46
N LEU A 19 -6.76 -0.47 -3.32
CA LEU A 19 -7.29 -0.89 -2.03
C LEU A 19 -8.41 0.07 -1.61
N PRO A 20 -9.38 -0.39 -0.80
CA PRO A 20 -10.51 0.44 -0.35
C PRO A 20 -10.11 1.54 0.66
N ALA A 21 -8.86 1.99 0.63
CA ALA A 21 -8.32 3.08 1.42
C ALA A 21 -7.12 3.70 0.69
N TRP A 22 -7.26 4.96 0.29
CA TRP A 22 -6.18 5.69 -0.40
C TRP A 22 -5.91 7.08 0.18
N LYS A 23 -6.84 7.65 0.95
CA LYS A 23 -6.66 8.95 1.63
C LYS A 23 -6.04 8.71 2.99
N ARG A 24 -5.28 9.68 3.50
CA ARG A 24 -4.65 9.61 4.83
C ARG A 24 -5.55 9.05 5.95
N ARG A 25 -6.78 9.56 6.09
CA ARG A 25 -7.71 9.09 7.13
C ARG A 25 -8.16 7.64 6.91
N GLU A 26 -8.39 7.26 5.65
CA GLU A 26 -8.80 5.90 5.27
C GLU A 26 -7.64 4.93 5.51
N LEU A 27 -6.41 5.29 5.13
CA LEU A 27 -5.21 4.48 5.36
C LEU A 27 -4.96 4.19 6.83
N ILE A 28 -5.17 5.18 7.70
CA ILE A 28 -5.02 5.04 9.15
C ILE A 28 -6.13 4.15 9.74
N ALA A 29 -7.35 4.25 9.21
CA ALA A 29 -8.50 3.53 9.73
C ALA A 29 -8.69 2.12 9.13
N ASN A 30 -7.96 1.79 8.06
CA ASN A 30 -8.11 0.54 7.34
C ASN A 30 -7.05 -0.49 7.85
N PRO A 31 -7.49 -1.64 8.40
CA PRO A 31 -6.57 -2.64 8.94
C PRO A 31 -5.66 -3.30 7.89
N VAL A 32 -6.12 -3.43 6.64
CA VAL A 32 -5.33 -4.02 5.55
C VAL A 32 -4.16 -3.12 5.20
N THR A 33 -4.42 -1.83 4.99
CA THR A 33 -3.36 -0.87 4.67
C THR A 33 -2.41 -0.69 5.84
N SER A 34 -2.89 -0.82 7.08
CA SER A 34 -2.07 -0.85 8.28
C SER A 34 -1.15 -2.08 8.33
N ALA A 35 -1.68 -3.28 8.06
CA ALA A 35 -0.89 -4.51 8.02
C ALA A 35 0.19 -4.47 6.92
N LEU A 36 -0.16 -4.01 5.71
CA LEU A 36 0.80 -3.81 4.62
C LEU A 36 1.91 -2.84 5.02
N THR A 37 1.54 -1.68 5.56
CA THR A 37 2.51 -0.66 6.02
C THR A 37 3.45 -1.22 7.07
N ILE A 38 2.91 -1.90 8.09
CA ILE A 38 3.71 -2.46 9.19
C ILE A 38 4.65 -3.54 8.67
N ALA A 39 4.16 -4.50 7.87
CA ALA A 39 4.98 -5.55 7.31
C ALA A 39 6.12 -4.99 6.45
N TYR A 40 5.80 -4.00 5.60
CA TYR A 40 6.77 -3.34 4.76
C TYR A 40 7.88 -2.64 5.56
N VAL A 41 7.51 -1.85 6.57
CA VAL A 41 8.48 -1.15 7.43
C VAL A 41 9.30 -2.15 8.27
N PHE A 42 8.69 -3.25 8.71
CA PHE A 42 9.36 -4.27 9.52
C PHE A 42 10.44 -5.03 8.74
N ASP A 43 10.21 -5.30 7.45
CA ASP A 43 11.19 -5.93 6.56
C ASP A 43 12.36 -5.00 6.17
N HIS A 44 12.20 -3.70 6.38
CA HIS A 44 13.15 -2.66 5.95
C HIS A 44 13.62 -1.78 7.11
N PRO A 45 14.24 -2.37 8.16
CA PRO A 45 14.64 -1.62 9.33
C PRO A 45 15.73 -0.61 8.99
N GLY A 46 15.48 0.66 9.31
CA GLY A 46 16.43 1.75 9.13
C GLY A 46 16.44 2.40 7.74
N ASP A 47 15.66 1.88 6.79
CA ASP A 47 15.50 2.50 5.47
C ASP A 47 14.66 3.80 5.57
N ARG A 48 14.92 4.76 4.67
CA ARG A 48 14.17 6.00 4.53
C ARG A 48 12.81 5.76 3.87
N ILE A 49 11.80 5.52 4.72
CA ILE A 49 10.43 5.22 4.29
C ILE A 49 9.49 6.37 4.69
N ALA A 50 8.63 6.79 3.77
CA ALA A 50 7.62 7.82 4.04
C ALA A 50 6.35 7.61 3.20
N PHE A 51 5.22 8.09 3.74
CA PHE A 51 4.02 8.29 2.94
C PHE A 51 4.20 9.52 2.05
N VAL A 52 4.10 9.32 0.74
CA VAL A 52 4.23 10.38 -0.26
C VAL A 52 2.88 10.61 -0.93
N PRO A 53 2.37 11.85 -1.00
CA PRO A 53 1.12 12.13 -1.71
C PRO A 53 1.30 12.10 -3.22
N ASP A 54 0.23 11.75 -3.94
CA ASP A 54 0.12 11.82 -5.41
C ASP A 54 0.41 13.22 -5.99
N ILE A 55 0.06 14.26 -5.24
CA ILE A 55 0.21 15.66 -5.62
C ILE A 55 0.89 16.42 -4.46
N GLY A 56 2.06 17.01 -4.72
CA GLY A 56 2.75 17.85 -3.75
C GLY A 56 4.28 17.74 -3.81
N PRO A 57 5.00 18.20 -2.78
CA PRO A 57 6.42 17.94 -2.67
C PRO A 57 6.69 16.51 -2.19
N SER A 58 7.70 15.86 -2.77
CA SER A 58 8.28 14.65 -2.19
C SER A 58 8.96 15.00 -0.86
N PRO A 59 8.84 14.17 0.20
CA PRO A 59 9.60 14.34 1.44
C PRO A 59 11.09 14.00 1.26
N PHE A 60 11.47 13.40 0.13
CA PHE A 60 12.83 13.01 -0.18
C PHE A 60 13.48 14.04 -1.12
N PRO A 61 14.52 14.77 -0.67
CA PRO A 61 15.20 15.77 -1.51
C PRO A 61 15.84 15.19 -2.77
N ASP A 62 16.24 13.92 -2.71
CA ASP A 62 16.93 13.16 -3.75
C ASP A 62 16.01 12.29 -4.61
N LEU A 63 14.69 12.35 -4.40
CA LEU A 63 13.72 11.52 -5.11
C LEU A 63 12.43 12.31 -5.40
N PRO A 64 12.36 13.01 -6.55
CA PRO A 64 11.20 13.80 -6.93
C PRO A 64 9.99 12.93 -7.29
N LEU A 65 8.77 13.49 -7.21
CA LEU A 65 7.53 12.76 -7.50
C LEU A 65 7.52 12.08 -8.88
N VAL A 66 8.10 12.72 -9.90
CA VAL A 66 8.15 12.16 -11.25
C VAL A 66 8.89 10.82 -11.28
N GLU A 67 9.95 10.67 -10.49
CA GLU A 67 10.71 9.42 -10.38
C GLU A 67 9.97 8.39 -9.51
N ILE A 68 9.13 8.82 -8.57
CA ILE A 68 8.34 7.94 -7.70
C ILE A 68 7.31 7.14 -8.52
N ASN A 69 6.76 7.73 -9.57
CA ASN A 69 5.82 7.06 -10.45
C ASN A 69 6.43 5.83 -11.15
N ASP A 70 7.74 5.87 -11.42
CA ASP A 70 8.47 4.84 -12.15
C ASP A 70 9.16 3.81 -11.23
N LEU A 71 8.99 3.91 -9.91
CA LEU A 71 9.55 2.93 -8.98
C LEU A 71 8.84 1.59 -9.07
N ASP A 72 9.59 0.53 -8.80
CA ASP A 72 9.03 -0.82 -8.67
C ASP A 72 7.95 -0.83 -7.58
N ASP A 73 6.74 -1.23 -7.97
CA ASP A 73 5.61 -1.35 -7.06
C ASP A 73 5.53 -2.78 -6.51
N LEU A 74 5.74 -2.90 -5.20
CA LEU A 74 5.75 -4.16 -4.47
C LEU A 74 4.40 -4.48 -3.81
N THR A 75 3.34 -3.75 -4.14
CA THR A 75 2.01 -3.93 -3.54
C THR A 75 1.53 -5.38 -3.62
N ASP A 76 1.53 -5.97 -4.81
CA ASP A 76 1.07 -7.35 -4.99
C ASP A 76 2.01 -8.35 -4.29
N THR A 77 3.32 -8.08 -4.26
CA THR A 77 4.29 -8.92 -3.53
C THR A 77 3.98 -8.94 -2.03
N TYR A 78 3.64 -7.80 -1.44
CA TYR A 78 3.31 -7.71 -0.02
C TYR A 78 1.92 -8.25 0.30
N ILE A 79 0.94 -8.06 -0.60
CA ILE A 79 -0.38 -8.71 -0.46
C ILE A 79 -0.21 -10.23 -0.46
N ASP A 80 0.48 -10.79 -1.45
CA ASP A 80 0.68 -12.23 -1.57
C ASP A 80 1.45 -12.79 -0.37
N LYS A 81 2.49 -12.09 0.10
CA LYS A 81 3.21 -12.45 1.32
C LYS A 81 2.25 -12.56 2.52
N LEU A 82 1.46 -11.52 2.77
CA LEU A 82 0.56 -11.50 3.93
C LEU A 82 -0.62 -12.46 3.80
N VAL A 83 -1.07 -12.77 2.58
CA VAL A 83 -2.05 -13.84 2.33
C VAL A 83 -1.45 -15.21 2.64
N ASN A 84 -0.22 -15.47 2.19
CA ASN A 84 0.49 -16.72 2.48
C ASN A 84 0.79 -16.91 3.98
N ASP A 85 1.07 -15.82 4.68
CA ASP A 85 1.27 -15.81 6.14
C ASP A 85 -0.06 -15.94 6.91
N GLY A 86 -1.21 -15.96 6.23
CA GLY A 86 -2.53 -16.08 6.84
C GLY A 86 -3.00 -14.81 7.56
N ILE A 87 -2.33 -13.68 7.35
CA ILE A 87 -2.69 -12.37 7.94
C ILE A 87 -3.80 -11.70 7.13
N LEU A 88 -3.73 -11.81 5.80
CA LEU A 88 -4.74 -11.29 4.88
C LEU A 88 -5.48 -12.43 4.16
N SER A 89 -6.63 -12.10 3.59
CA SER A 89 -7.35 -12.93 2.61
C SER A 89 -7.69 -12.07 1.38
N ASP A 90 -7.52 -12.66 0.20
CA ASP A 90 -7.89 -12.05 -1.08
C ASP A 90 -9.18 -12.69 -1.61
N HIS A 91 -10.21 -11.87 -1.79
CA HIS A 91 -11.52 -12.26 -2.31
C HIS A 91 -11.74 -11.79 -3.76
N GLY A 92 -10.68 -11.36 -4.45
CA GLY A 92 -10.73 -10.92 -5.84
C GLY A 92 -11.09 -9.45 -5.95
N VAL A 93 -12.09 -9.14 -6.78
CA VAL A 93 -12.47 -7.75 -7.09
C VAL A 93 -13.71 -7.36 -6.29
N LEU A 94 -13.66 -6.19 -5.66
CA LEU A 94 -14.83 -5.54 -5.08
C LEU A 94 -15.64 -4.89 -6.20
N ASP A 95 -16.89 -5.31 -6.35
CA ASP A 95 -17.82 -4.71 -7.31
C ASP A 95 -18.33 -3.38 -6.73
N ASP A 96 -17.71 -2.28 -7.16
CA ASP A 96 -18.08 -0.92 -6.78
C ASP A 96 -18.59 -0.16 -8.01
N PRO A 97 -19.89 0.18 -8.07
CA PRO A 97 -20.48 0.84 -9.23
C PRO A 97 -20.01 2.29 -9.41
N ASP A 98 -19.32 2.87 -8.41
CA ASP A 98 -18.78 4.23 -8.48
C ASP A 98 -17.34 4.25 -9.06
N ILE A 99 -16.79 3.11 -9.46
CA ILE A 99 -15.44 2.99 -10.03
C ILE A 99 -15.51 2.78 -11.53
N ASP A 100 -14.98 3.75 -12.28
CA ASP A 100 -14.92 3.69 -13.74
C ASP A 100 -13.85 2.69 -14.21
N PRO A 101 -14.19 1.79 -15.17
CA PRO A 101 -13.19 0.94 -15.80
C PRO A 101 -12.08 1.75 -16.49
N PRO A 102 -10.81 1.29 -16.47
CA PRO A 102 -10.35 -0.04 -16.04
C PRO A 102 -10.02 -0.15 -14.55
N ASP A 103 -10.36 0.86 -13.74
CA ASP A 103 -10.04 0.83 -12.32
C ASP A 103 -10.91 -0.20 -11.61
N TYR A 104 -10.31 -0.85 -10.61
CA TYR A 104 -11.00 -1.82 -9.76
C TYR A 104 -10.38 -1.78 -8.38
N LEU A 105 -11.17 -2.14 -7.36
CA LEU A 105 -10.68 -2.37 -6.02
C LEU A 105 -10.52 -3.86 -5.78
N ARG A 106 -9.43 -4.25 -5.10
CA ARG A 106 -9.30 -5.61 -4.59
C ARG A 106 -10.05 -5.73 -3.27
N ASP A 107 -10.82 -6.81 -3.11
CA ASP A 107 -11.46 -7.17 -1.85
C ASP A 107 -10.44 -7.94 -1.00
N ILE A 108 -9.53 -7.19 -0.37
CA ILE A 108 -8.57 -7.71 0.59
C ILE A 108 -9.11 -7.50 2.00
N ARG A 109 -9.02 -8.53 2.86
CA ARG A 109 -9.53 -8.50 4.23
C ARG A 109 -8.46 -8.94 5.22
N LEU A 110 -8.50 -8.38 6.43
CA LEU A 110 -7.69 -8.85 7.54
C LEU A 110 -8.32 -10.12 8.11
N ASN A 111 -7.52 -11.17 8.31
CA ASN A 111 -7.98 -12.36 8.99
C ASN A 111 -8.01 -12.09 10.51
N CYS A 112 -9.04 -12.60 11.19
CA CYS A 112 -9.05 -12.65 12.63
C CYS A 112 -7.96 -13.65 13.07
N LEU A 113 -6.82 -13.14 13.54
CA LEU A 113 -5.78 -13.96 14.15
C LEU A 113 -6.37 -14.54 15.45
N THR A 114 -6.76 -15.81 15.42
CA THR A 114 -7.04 -16.55 16.65
C THR A 114 -5.69 -16.90 17.28
N GLU A 115 -5.50 -16.56 18.56
CA GLU A 115 -4.27 -16.87 19.30
C GLU A 115 -3.87 -18.34 19.07
N SER A 116 -2.66 -18.53 18.54
CA SER A 116 -2.01 -19.83 18.32
C SER A 116 -1.22 -20.25 19.55
#